data_AF-A0A957RZI3-F1
#
_entry.id   AF-A0A957RZI3-F1
#
_cell.length_a   1.000
_cell.length_b   1.000
_cell.length_c   1.000
_cell.angle_alpha   90.00
_cell.angle_beta   90.00
_cell.angle_gamma   90.00
#
_symmetry.space_group_name_H-M   'P 1'
#
loop_
_entity.id
_entity.type
_entity.pdbx_description
1 polymer ?
#
loop_
_entity_poly.entity_id
_entity_poly.type
_entity_poly.pdbx_seq_one_letter_code
_entity_poly.pdbx_strand_id
1 'polypeptide(L)'
;MNILYVVPYVPNRIRVRSFQLLNSMLRRGHQVTLATLWESDAEHADLDALRADGLRLLAFPLTRGRVWRNLLDAGVRTLPLQARYSWQPTLAAALAQELAAGAVDVVHVEHLRGSEY
;
A
#
# COMPACT_ATOMS: atom_id res chain seq x y z
N MET A 1 5.24 5.31 17.99
CA MET A 1 4.72 4.00 17.56
C MET A 1 5.32 3.65 16.21
N ASN A 2 5.55 2.38 15.96
CA ASN A 2 5.87 1.80 14.66
C ASN A 2 4.58 1.37 13.97
N ILE A 3 4.22 2.07 12.89
CA ILE A 3 2.95 1.94 12.20
C ILE A 3 3.20 1.34 10.82
N LEU A 4 2.54 0.21 10.54
CA LEU A 4 2.46 -0.34 9.19
C LEU A 4 1.24 0.24 8.49
N TYR A 5 1.48 1.10 7.51
CA TYR A 5 0.44 1.84 6.80
C TYR A 5 0.24 1.25 5.41
N VAL A 6 -0.81 0.45 5.25
CA VAL A 6 -1.15 -0.30 4.04
C VAL A 6 -2.20 0.48 3.24
N VAL A 7 -1.81 0.93 2.06
CA VAL A 7 -2.67 1.68 1.13
C VAL A 7 -2.57 1.06 -0.26
N PRO A 8 -3.68 0.91 -0.98
CA PRO A 8 -3.71 0.19 -2.26
C PRO A 8 -3.10 0.99 -3.42
N TYR A 9 -2.65 2.22 -3.16
CA TYR A 9 -2.19 3.17 -4.15
C TYR A 9 -1.24 4.22 -3.53
N VAL A 10 -0.32 4.78 -4.32
CA VAL A 10 0.64 5.77 -3.83
C VAL A 10 -0.09 6.99 -3.24
N PRO A 11 0.15 7.33 -1.95
CA PRO A 11 -0.35 8.58 -1.36
C PRO A 11 0.32 9.78 -2.02
N ASN A 12 -0.48 10.67 -2.59
CA ASN A 12 0.01 11.90 -3.18
C ASN A 12 -1.05 13.02 -3.07
N ARG A 13 -0.76 14.18 -3.67
CA ARG A 13 -1.65 15.34 -3.60
C ARG A 13 -3.00 15.15 -4.30
N ILE A 14 -3.15 14.13 -5.14
CA ILE A 14 -4.44 13.75 -5.74
C ILE A 14 -5.21 12.86 -4.76
N ARG A 15 -4.51 11.94 -4.09
CA ARG A 15 -5.06 11.07 -3.03
C ARG A 15 -4.87 11.70 -1.64
N VAL A 16 -5.49 12.87 -1.47
CA VAL A 16 -5.28 13.75 -0.30
C VAL A 16 -5.52 13.04 1.03
N ARG A 17 -6.53 12.17 1.13
CA ARG A 17 -6.85 11.45 2.38
C ARG A 17 -5.66 10.64 2.89
N SER A 18 -5.15 9.73 2.05
CA SER A 18 -4.06 8.86 2.46
C SER A 18 -2.76 9.62 2.65
N PHE A 19 -2.54 10.66 1.83
CA PHE A 19 -1.36 11.52 1.90
C PHE A 19 -1.32 12.37 3.17
N GLN A 20 -2.41 13.04 3.53
CA GLN A 20 -2.45 13.89 4.72
C GLN A 20 -2.46 13.07 6.02
N LEU A 21 -3.03 11.87 6.00
CA LEU A 21 -2.93 10.96 7.14
C LEU A 21 -1.47 10.53 7.35
N LEU A 22 -0.78 10.10 6.30
CA LEU A 22 0.66 9.78 6.33
C LEU A 22 1.47 10.94 6.91
N ASN A 23 1.33 12.13 6.33
CA ASN A 23 2.06 13.32 6.79
C ASN A 23 1.76 13.67 8.25
N SER A 24 0.52 13.47 8.71
CA SER A 24 0.15 13.71 10.10
C SER A 24 0.78 12.71 11.07
N MET A 25 0.93 11.45 10.66
CA MET A 25 1.64 10.44 11.45
C MET A 25 3.14 10.76 11.53
N LEU A 26 3.75 11.13 10.40
CA LEU A 26 5.17 11.51 10.34
C LEU A 26 5.46 12.76 11.20
N ARG A 27 4.64 13.81 11.10
CA ARG A 27 4.78 15.02 11.94
C ARG A 27 4.65 14.76 13.44
N ARG A 28 3.93 13.71 13.83
CA ARG A 28 3.80 13.28 15.23
C ARG A 28 4.98 12.42 15.71
N GLY A 29 6.00 12.22 14.87
CA GLY A 29 7.19 11.44 15.21
C GLY A 29 6.94 9.93 15.23
N HIS A 30 5.89 9.44 14.57
CA HIS A 30 5.69 8.00 14.41
C HIS A 30 6.68 7.45 13.37
N GLN A 31 7.17 6.23 13.60
CA GLN A 31 7.91 5.48 12.60
C GLN A 31 6.88 4.83 11.70
N VAL A 32 6.87 5.17 10.41
CA VAL A 32 5.88 4.65 9.47
C VAL A 32 6.58 3.80 8.43
N THR A 33 6.06 2.59 8.22
CA THR A 33 6.37 1.77 7.05
C THR A 33 5.18 1.86 6.11
N LEU A 34 5.37 2.50 4.95
CA LEU A 34 4.34 2.63 3.93
C LEU A 34 4.39 1.42 3.00
N ALA A 35 3.29 0.66 2.97
CA ALA A 35 3.07 -0.47 2.09
C ALA A 35 2.07 -0.08 0.99
N THR A 36 2.50 -0.10 -0.27
CA THR A 36 1.70 0.44 -1.38
C THR A 36 2.00 -0.17 -2.73
N LEU A 37 1.15 0.14 -3.71
CA LEU A 37 1.33 -0.18 -5.11
C LEU A 37 1.41 1.08 -5.97
N TRP A 38 2.09 0.96 -7.11
CA TRP A 38 2.20 2.01 -8.13
C TRP A 38 1.96 1.45 -9.52
N GLU A 39 1.33 2.23 -10.39
CA GLU A 39 0.92 1.87 -11.75
C GLU A 39 1.62 2.72 -12.84
N SER A 40 2.28 3.83 -12.46
CA SER A 40 2.92 4.76 -13.40
C SER A 40 4.27 5.29 -12.90
N ASP A 41 5.09 5.78 -13.82
CA ASP A 41 6.38 6.41 -13.51
C ASP A 41 6.21 7.67 -12.64
N ALA A 42 5.11 8.41 -12.82
CA ALA A 42 4.79 9.57 -11.98
C ALA A 42 4.53 9.16 -10.52
N GLU A 43 3.79 8.07 -10.31
CA GLU A 43 3.59 7.51 -8.97
C GLU A 43 4.88 6.92 -8.38
N HIS A 44 5.75 6.37 -9.23
CA HIS A 44 7.06 5.90 -8.79
C HIS A 44 7.95 7.07 -8.32
N ALA A 45 7.94 8.18 -9.05
CA ALA A 45 8.64 9.40 -8.63
C ALA A 45 8.07 10.02 -7.34
N ASP A 46 6.75 9.96 -7.14
CA ASP A 46 6.11 10.36 -5.87
C ASP A 46 6.66 9.52 -4.69
N LEU A 47 6.93 8.22 -4.89
CA LEU A 47 7.53 7.36 -3.86
C LEU A 47 8.96 7.75 -3.54
N ASP A 48 9.77 8.14 -4.53
CA ASP A 48 11.14 8.58 -4.30
C ASP A 48 11.18 9.83 -3.42
N ALA A 49 10.26 10.78 -3.65
CA ALA A 49 10.10 11.95 -2.81
C ALA A 49 9.74 11.57 -1.35
N LEU A 50 8.80 10.62 -1.17
CA LEU A 50 8.42 10.13 0.15
C LEU A 50 9.57 9.38 0.85
N ARG A 51 10.42 8.68 0.10
CA ARG A 51 11.59 7.97 0.66
C ARG A 51 12.63 8.94 1.22
N ALA A 52 12.81 10.09 0.57
CA ALA A 52 13.75 11.12 1.00
C ALA A 52 13.40 11.70 2.39
N ASP A 53 12.12 11.65 2.77
CA ASP A 53 11.62 12.09 4.08
C ASP A 53 11.85 11.07 5.22
N GLY A 54 12.66 10.02 4.98
CA GLY A 54 13.00 9.00 5.98
C GLY A 54 11.94 7.91 6.17
N LEU A 55 10.97 7.83 5.26
CA LEU A 55 9.91 6.83 5.27
C LEU A 55 10.43 5.47 4.77
N ARG A 56 10.16 4.39 5.51
CA ARG A 56 10.41 3.02 5.02
C ARG A 56 9.32 2.64 4.03
N LEU A 57 9.72 2.14 2.86
CA LEU A 57 8.80 1.82 1.77
C LEU A 57 8.79 0.32 1.45
N LEU A 58 7.58 -0.25 1.38
CA LEU A 58 7.26 -1.52 0.75
C LEU A 58 6.37 -1.24 -0.46
N ALA A 59 6.99 -0.85 -1.57
CA ALA A 59 6.27 -0.44 -2.76
C ALA A 59 6.56 -1.38 -3.95
N PHE A 60 5.51 -1.86 -4.61
CA PHE A 60 5.64 -2.78 -5.74
C PHE A 60 4.79 -2.32 -6.93
N PRO A 61 5.24 -2.58 -8.18
CA PRO A 61 4.45 -2.25 -9.35
C PRO A 61 3.17 -3.09 -9.41
N LEU A 62 2.08 -2.46 -9.80
CA LEU A 62 0.82 -3.08 -10.17
C LEU A 62 0.62 -2.94 -11.68
N THR A 63 1.07 -3.94 -12.42
CA THR A 63 0.98 -3.92 -13.88
C THR A 63 -0.44 -4.17 -14.36
N ARG A 64 -0.81 -3.62 -15.53
CA ARG A 64 -2.11 -3.86 -16.17
C ARG A 64 -2.41 -5.37 -16.34
N GLY A 65 -1.40 -6.16 -16.71
CA GLY A 65 -1.55 -7.61 -16.85
C GLY A 65 -1.82 -8.33 -15.52
N ARG A 66 -1.38 -7.79 -14.38
CA ARG A 66 -1.77 -8.29 -13.06
C ARG A 66 -3.21 -7.89 -12.73
N VAL A 67 -3.58 -6.64 -12.95
CA VAL A 67 -4.96 -6.16 -12.72
C VAL A 67 -5.96 -7.02 -13.51
N TRP A 68 -5.72 -7.25 -14.81
CA TRP A 68 -6.61 -8.09 -15.61
C TRP A 68 -6.75 -9.51 -15.07
N ARG A 69 -5.64 -10.15 -14.68
CA ARG A 69 -5.69 -11.47 -14.06
C ARG A 69 -6.46 -11.47 -12.75
N ASN A 70 -6.25 -10.46 -11.90
CA ASN A 70 -6.97 -10.33 -10.65
C ASN A 70 -8.48 -10.19 -10.87
N LEU A 71 -8.89 -9.39 -11.86
CA LEU A 71 -10.31 -9.16 -12.17
C LEU A 71 -10.97 -10.40 -12.78
N LEU A 72 -10.28 -11.12 -13.66
CA LEU A 72 -10.77 -12.37 -14.24
C LEU A 72 -10.92 -13.45 -13.15
N ASP A 73 -9.91 -13.61 -12.29
CA ASP A 73 -9.96 -14.53 -11.15
C ASP A 73 -11.11 -14.19 -10.20
N ALA A 74 -11.29 -12.90 -9.89
CA ALA A 74 -12.35 -12.42 -9.04
C ALA A 74 -13.74 -12.63 -9.65
N GLY A 75 -13.89 -12.42 -10.95
CA GLY A 75 -15.15 -12.66 -11.67
C GLY A 75 -15.53 -14.15 -11.67
N VAL A 76 -14.58 -15.04 -11.95
CA VAL A 76 -14.80 -16.49 -11.92
C VAL A 76 -15.14 -16.99 -10.52
N ARG A 77 -14.50 -16.44 -9.49
CA ARG A 77 -14.67 -16.83 -8.08
C ARG A 77 -15.74 -16.04 -7.35
N THR A 78 -16.47 -15.15 -8.02
CA THR A 78 -17.48 -14.25 -7.42
C THR A 78 -16.94 -13.44 -6.22
N LEU A 79 -15.67 -13.05 -6.27
CA LEU A 79 -15.02 -12.23 -5.25
C LEU A 79 -15.28 -10.73 -5.52
N PRO A 80 -15.26 -9.86 -4.49
CA PRO A 80 -15.39 -8.42 -4.68
C PRO A 80 -14.27 -7.87 -5.58
N LEU A 81 -14.64 -7.37 -6.76
CA LEU A 81 -13.68 -6.88 -7.76
C LEU A 81 -12.78 -5.76 -7.22
N GLN A 82 -13.33 -4.87 -6.37
CA GLN A 82 -12.55 -3.79 -5.76
C GLN A 82 -11.45 -4.33 -4.82
N ALA A 83 -11.76 -5.32 -3.97
CA ALA A 83 -10.77 -5.92 -3.08
C ALA A 83 -9.66 -6.63 -3.85
N ARG A 84 -10.02 -7.28 -4.97
CA ARG A 84 -9.07 -8.06 -5.78
C ARG A 84 -8.25 -7.21 -6.74
N TYR A 85 -8.74 -6.05 -7.19
CA TYR A 85 -8.07 -5.17 -8.16
C TYR A 85 -6.58 -4.98 -7.83
N SER A 86 -6.30 -4.60 -6.59
CA SER A 86 -4.98 -4.27 -6.06
C SER A 86 -4.24 -5.47 -5.46
N TRP A 87 -4.66 -6.71 -5.70
CA TRP A 87 -3.95 -7.86 -5.17
C TRP A 87 -2.56 -8.02 -5.81
N GLN A 88 -1.53 -8.06 -4.97
CA GLN A 88 -0.13 -8.23 -5.34
C GLN A 88 0.53 -9.18 -4.32
N PRO A 89 0.80 -10.45 -4.69
CA PRO A 89 1.39 -11.43 -3.78
C PRO A 89 2.73 -11.00 -3.19
N THR A 90 3.54 -10.23 -3.93
CA THR A 90 4.83 -9.74 -3.41
C THR A 90 4.63 -8.76 -2.25
N LEU A 91 3.59 -7.92 -2.32
CA LEU A 91 3.24 -7.02 -1.22
C LEU A 91 2.72 -7.81 -0.02
N ALA A 92 1.82 -8.78 -0.25
CA ALA A 92 1.30 -9.64 0.82
C ALA A 92 2.42 -10.41 1.53
N ALA A 93 3.38 -10.96 0.79
CA ALA A 93 4.54 -11.64 1.37
C ALA A 93 5.43 -10.68 2.19
N ALA A 94 5.67 -9.47 1.68
CA ALA A 94 6.44 -8.46 2.41
C ALA A 94 5.74 -8.02 3.71
N LEU A 95 4.41 -7.85 3.68
CA LEU A 95 3.60 -7.56 4.86
C LEU A 95 3.71 -8.67 5.91
N ALA A 96 3.58 -9.93 5.49
CA ALA A 96 3.73 -11.07 6.39
C ALA A 96 5.12 -11.13 7.03
N GLN A 97 6.18 -10.81 6.28
CA GLN A 97 7.55 -10.73 6.80
C GLN A 97 7.73 -9.60 7.83
N GLU A 98 7.20 -8.40 7.57
CA GLU A 98 7.26 -7.30 8.54
C GLU A 98 6.49 -7.60 9.83
N LEU A 99 5.32 -8.21 9.70
CA LEU A 99 4.52 -8.60 10.86
C LEU A 99 5.22 -9.68 11.69
N ALA A 100 5.86 -10.65 11.03
CA ALA A 100 6.63 -11.69 11.71
C ALA A 100 7.87 -11.16 12.45
N ALA A 101 8.44 -10.03 12.01
CA ALA A 101 9.53 -9.36 12.71
C ALA A 101 9.11 -8.78 14.07
N GLY A 102 7.80 -8.65 14.34
CA GLY A 102 7.26 -8.33 15.66
C GLY A 102 7.44 -6.88 16.12
N ALA A 103 7.86 -5.98 15.22
CA ALA A 103 8.16 -4.58 15.58
C ALA A 103 6.98 -3.62 15.37
N VAL A 104 5.83 -4.07 14.85
CA VAL A 104 4.69 -3.22 14.47
C VAL A 104 3.70 -3.09 15.64
N ASP A 105 3.45 -1.85 16.08
CA ASP A 105 2.48 -1.57 17.14
C ASP A 105 1.04 -1.55 16.61
N VAL A 106 0.85 -1.00 15.41
CA VAL A 106 -0.46 -0.80 14.77
C VAL A 106 -0.34 -1.01 13.26
N VAL A 107 -1.32 -1.73 12.71
CA VAL A 107 -1.55 -1.82 11.27
C VAL A 107 -2.74 -0.95 10.90
N HIS A 108 -2.56 -0.06 9.94
CA HIS A 108 -3.66 0.65 9.31
C HIS A 108 -3.82 0.15 7.89
N VAL A 109 -5.02 -0.28 7.53
CA VAL A 109 -5.36 -0.73 6.17
C VAL A 109 -6.43 0.18 5.59
N GLU A 110 -6.14 0.80 4.46
CA GLU A 110 -7.14 1.62 3.75
C GLU A 110 -8.22 0.72 3.12
N HIS A 111 -9.49 1.05 3.40
CA HIS A 111 -10.65 0.25 3.02
C HIS A 111 -10.79 -0.02 1.50
N LEU A 112 -11.72 -0.92 1.17
CA LEU A 112 -12.11 -1.34 -0.19
C LEU A 112 -11.03 -2.12 -0.93
N ARG A 113 -9.98 -1.44 -1.39
CA ARG A 113 -8.92 -2.03 -2.21
C ARG A 113 -7.78 -2.59 -1.35
N GLY A 114 -7.64 -2.13 -0.11
CA GLY A 114 -6.68 -2.71 0.84
C GLY A 114 -7.21 -3.94 1.57
N SER A 115 -8.51 -4.25 1.52
CA SER A 115 -9.14 -5.22 2.44
C SER A 115 -8.70 -6.68 2.28
N GLU A 116 -8.03 -7.02 1.18
CA GLU A 116 -7.47 -8.36 0.95
C GLU A 116 -6.14 -8.57 1.70
N TYR A 117 -5.48 -7.48 2.10
CA TYR A 117 -4.22 -7.48 2.85
C TYR A 117 -4.47 -7.46 4.36
#